data_AF-B3RTK2-F1
#
_entry.id   AF-B3RTK2-F1
#
_cell.length_a   1.000
_cell.length_b   1.000
_cell.length_c   1.000
_cell.angle_alpha   90.00
_cell.angle_beta   90.00
_cell.angle_gamma   90.00
#
_symmetry.space_group_name_H-M   'P 1'
#
loop_
_entity.id
_entity.type
_entity.pdbx_description
1 polymer ?
#
loop_
_entity_poly.entity_id
_entity_poly.type
_entity_poly.pdbx_seq_one_letter_code
_entity_poly.pdbx_strand_id
1 'polypeptide(L)'
;MPISLVTRIRGRSWLCKIQQYQLLTLAFRTIRTRSMKLEGQERIDSLKPLQSTGWTEVEGRDAIYKEFLFKNFNQAFGFMSRVALQAEKMDHHPEWFNVYNKVQITLSTHDCGGLSEKDVKLADFIEKVASFS
;
A
#
# COMPACT_ATOMS: atom_id res chain seq x y z
N MET A 1 -31.62 69.26 -2.72
CA MET A 1 -30.20 69.66 -2.46
C MET A 1 -30.19 70.20 -1.03
N PRO A 2 -29.77 69.43 -0.01
CA PRO A 2 -28.37 69.01 0.20
C PRO A 2 -28.22 67.55 0.68
N ILE A 3 -27.06 67.27 1.27
CA ILE A 3 -26.24 66.05 1.38
C ILE A 3 -26.42 65.33 2.74
N SER A 4 -26.18 64.00 2.72
CA SER A 4 -25.65 63.15 3.81
C SER A 4 -26.54 62.79 5.01
N LEU A 5 -26.86 61.49 5.15
CA LEU A 5 -26.21 60.56 6.09
C LEU A 5 -26.92 59.20 6.02
N VAL A 6 -26.33 58.20 5.35
CA VAL A 6 -26.73 56.79 5.52
C VAL A 6 -25.67 56.11 6.37
N THR A 7 -26.09 55.73 7.56
CA THR A 7 -25.33 55.02 8.58
C THR A 7 -24.88 53.64 8.09
N ARG A 8 -23.57 53.40 8.26
CA ARG A 8 -22.85 52.15 8.09
C ARG A 8 -23.44 51.03 8.95
N ILE A 9 -23.99 49.99 8.31
CA ILE A 9 -24.47 48.76 8.96
C ILE A 9 -23.25 47.89 9.36
N ARG A 10 -23.17 47.55 10.65
CA ARG A 10 -22.29 46.53 11.25
C ARG A 10 -22.77 45.16 10.74
N GLY A 11 -21.96 44.23 10.22
CA GLY A 11 -20.76 43.64 10.83
C GLY A 11 -21.15 42.46 11.73
N ARG A 12 -20.73 41.24 11.35
CA ARG A 12 -20.75 39.94 12.09
C ARG A 12 -21.90 38.97 11.75
N SER A 13 -21.69 38.10 10.75
CA SER A 13 -22.46 36.84 10.64
C SER A 13 -21.80 35.77 9.76
N TRP A 14 -20.91 36.16 8.83
CA TRP A 14 -20.42 35.22 7.81
C TRP A 14 -19.16 34.42 8.15
N LEU A 15 -18.44 34.76 9.23
CA LEU A 15 -17.15 34.12 9.55
C LEU A 15 -17.27 32.88 10.45
N CYS A 16 -18.40 32.64 11.12
CA CYS A 16 -18.52 31.52 12.07
C CYS A 16 -18.94 30.19 11.41
N LYS A 17 -19.60 30.22 10.24
CA LYS A 17 -20.03 28.98 9.54
C LYS A 17 -18.91 28.29 8.74
N ILE A 18 -17.88 29.03 8.31
CA ILE A 18 -16.78 28.47 7.52
C ILE A 18 -15.80 27.68 8.42
N GLN A 19 -15.68 28.06 9.68
CA GLN A 19 -14.77 27.41 10.63
C GLN A 19 -15.32 26.08 11.17
N GLN A 20 -16.64 25.86 11.12
CA GLN A 20 -17.26 24.59 11.52
C GLN A 20 -17.14 23.51 10.42
N TYR A 21 -17.09 23.89 9.15
CA TYR A 21 -16.85 22.97 8.03
C TYR A 21 -15.38 22.56 7.85
N GLN A 22 -14.44 23.39 8.33
CA GLN A 22 -13.01 23.04 8.32
C GLN A 22 -12.62 22.05 9.43
N LEU A 23 -13.39 21.95 10.51
CA LEU A 23 -13.13 20.98 11.59
C LEU A 23 -13.67 19.57 11.27
N LEU A 24 -14.73 19.46 10.47
CA LEU A 24 -15.27 18.15 10.03
C LEU A 24 -14.44 17.49 8.92
N THR A 25 -13.62 18.25 8.19
CA THR A 25 -12.73 17.71 7.15
C THR A 25 -11.36 17.26 7.70
N LEU A 26 -10.99 17.67 8.92
CA LEU A 26 -9.74 17.27 9.57
C LEU A 26 -9.87 16.01 10.44
N ALA A 27 -11.07 15.68 10.92
CA ALA A 27 -11.30 14.50 11.77
C ALA A 27 -11.38 13.17 11.00
N PHE A 28 -11.46 13.21 9.66
CA PHE A 28 -11.36 12.02 8.81
C PHE A 28 -9.92 11.67 8.42
N ARG A 29 -8.92 12.39 8.95
CA ARG A 29 -7.53 11.98 8.81
C ARG A 29 -7.24 10.82 9.77
N THR A 30 -7.26 9.63 9.16
CA THR A 30 -6.39 8.50 9.47
C THR A 30 -6.84 7.57 10.60
N ILE A 31 -7.94 6.84 10.40
CA ILE A 31 -8.00 5.47 10.94
C ILE A 31 -7.14 4.62 9.99
N ARG A 32 -5.86 4.41 10.31
CA ARG A 32 -5.07 3.35 9.67
C ARG A 32 -5.73 2.04 10.06
N THR A 33 -6.43 1.38 9.13
CA THR A 33 -6.93 0.02 9.34
C THR A 33 -5.71 -0.87 9.61
N ARG A 34 -5.60 -1.38 10.83
CA ARG A 34 -4.50 -2.27 11.21
C ARG A 34 -4.62 -3.56 10.39
N SER A 35 -3.55 -3.96 9.70
CA SER A 35 -3.52 -5.24 9.01
C SER A 35 -3.72 -6.38 10.02
N MET A 36 -4.52 -7.36 9.65
CA MET A 36 -4.73 -8.57 10.45
C MET A 36 -3.84 -9.68 9.90
N LYS A 37 -3.28 -10.47 10.82
CA LYS A 37 -2.44 -11.61 10.49
C LYS A 37 -3.31 -12.75 9.96
N LEU A 38 -2.85 -13.43 8.90
CA LEU A 38 -3.52 -14.58 8.32
C LEU A 38 -3.27 -15.83 9.17
N GLU A 39 -4.35 -16.48 9.59
CA GLU A 39 -4.32 -17.68 10.44
C GLU A 39 -5.28 -18.76 9.93
N GLY A 40 -5.09 -19.99 10.42
CA GLY A 40 -6.00 -21.12 10.17
C GLY A 40 -6.29 -21.38 8.69
N GLN A 41 -7.57 -21.61 8.38
CA GLN A 41 -8.01 -21.95 7.03
C GLN A 41 -7.81 -20.80 6.03
N GLU A 42 -8.01 -19.55 6.47
CA GLU A 42 -7.84 -18.36 5.63
C GLU A 42 -6.41 -18.25 5.09
N ARG A 43 -5.41 -18.52 5.95
CA ARG A 43 -4.01 -18.59 5.54
C ARG A 43 -3.79 -19.66 4.47
N ILE A 44 -4.30 -20.86 4.70
CA ILE A 44 -4.13 -21.99 3.77
C ILE A 44 -4.74 -21.64 2.41
N ASP A 45 -5.96 -21.13 2.39
CA ASP A 45 -6.67 -20.80 1.16
C ASP A 45 -5.99 -19.66 0.38
N SER A 46 -5.46 -18.67 1.10
CA SER A 46 -4.76 -17.53 0.50
C SER A 46 -3.36 -17.89 -0.04
N LEU A 47 -2.64 -18.80 0.64
CA LEU A 47 -1.28 -19.17 0.26
C LEU A 47 -1.21 -20.27 -0.79
N LYS A 48 -2.21 -21.16 -0.86
CA LYS A 48 -2.21 -22.30 -1.79
C LYS A 48 -2.00 -21.88 -3.27
N PRO A 49 -2.64 -20.82 -3.79
CA PRO A 49 -2.38 -20.34 -5.15
C PRO A 49 -0.93 -19.86 -5.33
N LEU A 50 -0.38 -19.11 -4.36
CA LEU A 50 1.00 -18.60 -4.42
C LEU A 50 2.03 -19.74 -4.36
N GLN A 51 1.76 -20.78 -3.57
CA GLN A 51 2.62 -21.96 -3.51
C GLN A 51 2.67 -22.67 -4.86
N SER A 52 1.55 -22.74 -5.59
CA SER A 52 1.52 -23.32 -6.94
C SER A 52 2.36 -22.55 -7.96
N THR A 53 2.65 -21.27 -7.71
CA THR A 53 3.52 -20.44 -8.56
C THR A 53 4.96 -20.37 -8.04
N GLY A 54 5.30 -21.10 -6.96
CA GLY A 54 6.66 -21.22 -6.44
C GLY A 54 7.01 -20.29 -5.27
N TRP A 55 6.02 -19.61 -4.68
CA TRP A 55 6.24 -18.95 -3.38
C TRP A 55 6.34 -20.00 -2.27
N THR A 56 7.20 -19.74 -1.29
CA THR A 56 7.46 -20.64 -0.16
C THR A 56 7.41 -19.87 1.15
N GLU A 57 7.01 -20.51 2.24
CA GLU A 57 7.10 -19.91 3.57
C GLU A 57 8.56 -19.90 4.05
N VAL A 58 8.98 -18.83 4.72
CA VAL A 58 10.35 -18.70 5.24
C VAL A 58 10.48 -19.44 6.58
N GLU A 59 11.50 -20.28 6.71
CA GLU A 59 11.77 -20.97 7.97
C GLU A 59 12.14 -19.96 9.08
N GLY A 60 11.50 -20.08 10.25
CA GLY A 60 11.78 -19.22 11.41
C GLY A 60 11.22 -17.80 11.29
N ARG A 61 10.49 -17.46 10.23
CA ARG A 61 9.87 -16.13 10.04
C ARG A 61 8.51 -16.24 9.37
N ASP A 62 7.51 -15.54 9.90
CA ASP A 62 6.18 -15.49 9.26
C ASP A 62 6.19 -14.56 8.04
N ALA A 63 6.70 -15.10 6.94
CA ALA A 63 6.92 -14.43 5.67
C ALA A 63 6.84 -15.45 4.52
N ILE A 64 6.64 -14.95 3.30
CA ILE A 64 6.76 -15.73 2.06
C ILE A 64 7.91 -15.23 1.22
N TYR A 65 8.52 -16.14 0.46
CA TYR A 65 9.70 -15.90 -0.34
C TYR A 65 9.56 -16.50 -1.74
N LYS A 66 10.09 -15.81 -2.75
CA LYS A 66 10.30 -16.33 -4.11
C LYS A 66 11.50 -15.68 -4.78
N GLU A 67 12.19 -16.47 -5.60
CA GLU A 67 13.23 -16.00 -6.52
C GLU A 67 12.70 -15.92 -7.95
N PHE A 68 12.95 -14.79 -8.61
CA PHE A 68 12.63 -14.55 -10.02
C PHE A 68 13.93 -14.45 -10.83
N LEU A 69 13.96 -15.11 -11.99
CA LEU A 69 15.08 -15.11 -12.92
C LEU A 69 14.64 -14.53 -14.26
N PHE A 70 15.33 -13.48 -14.72
CA PHE A 70 15.06 -12.78 -15.98
C PHE A 70 16.20 -13.02 -16.98
N LYS A 71 16.06 -12.52 -18.22
CA LYS A 71 17.12 -12.65 -19.24
C LYS A 71 18.35 -11.80 -18.92
N ASN A 72 18.15 -10.62 -18.36
CA ASN A 72 19.21 -9.64 -18.08
C ASN A 72 18.74 -8.64 -17.01
N PHE A 73 19.65 -7.74 -16.62
CA PHE A 73 19.37 -6.70 -15.63
C PHE A 73 18.29 -5.71 -16.06
N ASN A 74 18.21 -5.36 -17.35
CA ASN A 74 17.20 -4.40 -17.83
C ASN A 74 15.78 -4.92 -17.61
N GLN A 75 15.53 -6.19 -17.93
CA GLN A 75 14.24 -6.83 -17.63
C GLN A 75 13.97 -6.92 -16.13
N ALA A 76 14.94 -7.36 -15.34
CA ALA A 76 14.81 -7.46 -13.89
C ALA A 76 14.44 -6.10 -13.26
N PHE A 77 15.14 -5.03 -13.66
CA PHE A 77 14.88 -3.69 -13.12
C PHE A 77 13.56 -3.09 -13.63
N GLY A 78 13.16 -3.41 -14.86
CA GLY A 78 11.83 -3.05 -15.39
C GLY A 78 10.70 -3.71 -14.59
N PHE A 79 10.85 -4.99 -14.27
CA PHE A 79 9.95 -5.71 -13.36
C PHE A 79 9.93 -5.04 -11.96
N MET A 80 11.09 -4.80 -11.37
CA MET A 80 11.21 -4.16 -10.04
C MET A 80 10.53 -2.78 -10.02
N SER A 81 10.70 -1.97 -11.06
CA SER A 81 10.09 -0.64 -11.15
C SER A 81 8.56 -0.71 -11.11
N ARG A 82 7.96 -1.70 -11.77
CA ARG A 82 6.49 -1.89 -11.77
C ARG A 82 5.99 -2.35 -10.39
N VAL A 83 6.75 -3.23 -9.73
CA VAL A 83 6.46 -3.66 -8.35
C VAL A 83 6.56 -2.48 -7.37
N ALA A 84 7.57 -1.62 -7.51
CA ALA A 84 7.75 -0.44 -6.65
C ALA A 84 6.57 0.54 -6.75
N LEU A 85 6.05 0.79 -7.97
CA LEU A 85 4.88 1.65 -8.15
C LEU A 85 3.62 1.08 -7.47
N GLN A 86 3.44 -0.23 -7.51
CA GLN A 86 2.31 -0.87 -6.83
C GLN A 86 2.50 -0.89 -5.31
N ALA A 87 3.72 -1.12 -4.83
CA ALA A 87 4.06 -1.08 -3.42
C ALA A 87 3.73 0.29 -2.79
N GLU A 88 4.11 1.38 -3.46
CA GLU A 88 3.76 2.75 -3.04
C GLU A 88 2.24 2.96 -3.02
N LYS A 89 1.52 2.51 -4.05
CA LYS A 89 0.06 2.60 -4.09
C LYS A 89 -0.63 1.84 -2.95
N MET A 90 -0.04 0.73 -2.51
CA MET A 90 -0.58 -0.13 -1.45
C MET A 90 -0.14 0.30 -0.05
N ASP A 91 0.83 1.21 0.08
CA ASP A 91 1.57 1.47 1.33
C ASP A 91 2.01 0.13 1.96
N HIS A 92 2.68 -0.69 1.13
CA HIS A 92 3.18 -2.03 1.49
C HIS A 92 4.38 -2.39 0.64
N HIS A 93 5.55 -2.50 1.25
CA HIS A 93 6.82 -2.62 0.53
C HIS A 93 7.43 -4.02 0.66
N PRO A 94 8.01 -4.57 -0.42
CA PRO A 94 8.75 -5.82 -0.34
C PRO A 94 10.11 -5.63 0.33
N GLU A 95 10.62 -6.70 0.91
CA GLU A 95 12.05 -6.86 1.13
C GLU A 95 12.63 -7.61 -0.07
N TRP A 96 13.68 -7.08 -0.70
CA TRP A 96 14.27 -7.75 -1.85
C TRP A 96 15.77 -7.62 -1.96
N PHE A 97 16.36 -8.55 -2.71
CA PHE A 97 17.76 -8.55 -3.08
C PHE A 97 17.87 -8.80 -4.58
N ASN A 98 18.66 -7.97 -5.29
CA ASN A 98 18.85 -8.11 -6.73
C ASN A 98 20.34 -8.21 -7.08
N VAL A 99 20.67 -9.20 -7.89
CA VAL A 99 21.99 -9.34 -8.53
C VAL A 99 21.76 -9.64 -10.00
N TYR A 100 22.11 -8.68 -10.87
CA TYR A 100 21.93 -8.78 -12.31
C TYR A 100 20.50 -9.18 -12.69
N ASN A 101 20.30 -10.38 -13.23
CA ASN A 101 19.02 -10.87 -13.71
C ASN A 101 18.21 -11.65 -12.66
N LYS A 102 18.67 -11.72 -11.41
CA LYS A 102 18.01 -12.43 -10.32
C LYS A 102 17.40 -11.44 -9.33
N VAL A 103 16.13 -11.63 -8.98
CA VAL A 103 15.43 -10.83 -7.95
C VAL A 103 14.82 -11.77 -6.93
N GLN A 104 15.29 -11.68 -5.69
CA GLN A 104 14.80 -12.44 -4.55
C GLN A 104 13.86 -11.54 -3.74
N ILE A 105 12.63 -11.99 -3.48
CA ILE A 105 11.60 -11.19 -2.80
C ILE A 105 11.12 -11.94 -1.57
N THR A 106 11.08 -11.24 -0.44
CA THR A 106 10.43 -11.67 0.81
C THR A 106 9.31 -10.70 1.15
N LEU A 107 8.13 -11.22 1.50
CA LEU A 107 6.97 -10.43 1.91
C LEU A 107 6.51 -10.82 3.31
N SER A 108 6.28 -9.81 4.14
CA SER A 108 5.70 -9.91 5.48
C SER A 108 5.17 -8.54 5.88
N THR A 109 4.11 -8.50 6.67
CA THR A 109 3.53 -7.26 7.17
C THR A 109 4.05 -6.95 8.57
N HIS A 110 4.86 -5.90 8.68
CA HIS A 110 5.46 -5.47 9.95
C HIS A 110 4.42 -5.12 11.02
N ASP A 111 3.33 -4.43 10.64
CA ASP A 111 2.30 -3.94 11.58
C ASP A 111 1.59 -5.05 12.38
N CYS A 112 1.51 -6.26 11.81
CA CYS A 112 0.96 -7.45 12.47
C CYS A 112 2.00 -8.53 12.78
N GLY A 113 3.29 -8.26 12.54
CA GLY A 113 4.39 -9.19 12.80
C GLY A 113 4.25 -10.52 12.05
N GLY A 114 3.77 -10.48 10.80
CA GLY A 114 3.46 -11.70 10.06
C GLY A 114 2.79 -11.47 8.72
N LEU A 115 2.35 -12.55 8.08
CA LEU A 115 1.64 -12.48 6.81
C LEU A 115 0.25 -11.86 6.98
N SER A 116 -0.10 -10.93 6.11
CA SER A 116 -1.43 -10.36 5.98
C SER A 116 -1.95 -10.45 4.55
N GLU A 117 -3.21 -10.06 4.35
CA GLU A 117 -3.80 -9.91 3.02
C GLU A 117 -2.99 -8.97 2.10
N LYS A 118 -2.26 -7.99 2.66
CA LYS A 118 -1.40 -7.10 1.87
C LYS A 118 -0.26 -7.86 1.18
N ASP A 119 0.33 -8.84 1.87
CA ASP A 119 1.40 -9.68 1.33
C ASP A 119 0.89 -10.52 0.16
N VAL A 120 -0.28 -11.14 0.33
CA VAL A 120 -0.94 -11.95 -0.71
C VAL A 120 -1.25 -11.10 -1.95
N LYS A 121 -1.88 -9.92 -1.76
CA LYS A 121 -2.21 -8.99 -2.85
C LYS A 121 -0.98 -8.52 -3.61
N LEU A 122 0.12 -8.24 -2.91
CA LEU A 122 1.36 -7.80 -3.54
C LEU A 122 2.03 -8.96 -4.28
N ALA A 123 2.03 -10.17 -3.71
CA ALA A 123 2.53 -11.38 -4.37
C ALA A 123 1.77 -11.67 -5.67
N ASP A 124 0.44 -11.60 -5.65
CA ASP A 124 -0.40 -11.77 -6.84
C ASP A 124 -0.09 -10.75 -7.93
N PHE A 125 0.15 -9.49 -7.54
CA PHE A 125 0.56 -8.46 -8.49
C PHE A 125 1.95 -8.75 -9.06
N ILE A 126 2.89 -9.16 -8.22
CA ILE A 126 4.24 -9.55 -8.63
C ILE A 126 4.18 -10.67 -9.67
N GLU A 127 3.38 -11.72 -9.47
CA GLU A 127 3.20 -12.79 -10.45
C GLU A 127 2.67 -12.27 -11.78
N LYS A 128 1.67 -11.39 -11.75
CA LYS A 128 1.15 -10.75 -12.97
C LYS A 128 2.26 -10.02 -13.71
N VAL A 129 3.08 -9.20 -13.04
CA VAL A 129 4.18 -8.49 -13.70
C VAL A 129 5.24 -9.45 -14.24
N ALA A 130 5.61 -10.48 -13.48
CA ALA A 130 6.62 -11.46 -13.86
C ALA A 130 6.22 -12.24 -15.12
N SER A 131 4.94 -12.58 -15.28
CA SER A 131 4.44 -13.32 -16.46
C SER A 131 4.55 -12.57 -17.79
N PHE A 132 4.76 -11.25 -17.78
CA PHE A 132 4.91 -10.42 -19.00
C PHE A 132 6.36 -10.05 -19.33
N SER A 133 7.34 -10.57 -18.59
CA SER A 133 8.74 -10.09 -18.61
C SER A 133 9.72 -11.10 -19.22
#